data_AF-A0A934GED5-F1
#
_entry.id   AF-A0A934GED5-F1
#
_cell.length_a   1.000
_cell.length_b   1.000
_cell.length_c   1.000
_cell.angle_alpha   90.00
_cell.angle_beta   90.00
_cell.angle_gamma   90.00
#
_symmetry.space_group_name_H-M   'P 1'
#
loop_
_entity.id
_entity.type
_entity.pdbx_description
1 polymer ?
#
loop_
_entity_poly.entity_id
_entity_poly.type
_entity_poly.pdbx_seq_one_letter_code
_entity_poly.pdbx_strand_id
1 'polypeptide(L)'
;MKHQGLKHITYNLKLSDSGFTFQDSRFRIHERGAALLATTLAVIIILLAMGLSMTSSGLFEGLMSQAQSDSREAFAAAQSGVKDAYLRIARNKGFSSAGYYIPSDPSNCTLNSSSLCTKVIVEKDTAASCSQSISAGQDCLIVAGTLKNTTRTIEVILNVNTTNGKISEVLWKEI
;
A
#
# COMPACT_ATOMS: atom_id res chain seq x y z
N MET A 1 -78.09 10.20 -22.92
CA MET A 1 -76.92 10.07 -23.82
C MET A 1 -76.12 11.35 -23.80
N LYS A 2 -74.91 11.36 -23.21
CA LYS A 2 -73.88 12.37 -23.51
C LYS A 2 -72.55 11.92 -22.93
N HIS A 3 -71.63 11.54 -23.81
CA HIS A 3 -70.25 11.21 -23.48
C HIS A 3 -69.47 12.49 -23.17
N GLN A 4 -68.68 12.38 -22.10
CA GLN A 4 -67.80 13.40 -21.53
C GLN A 4 -66.55 13.60 -22.41
N GLY A 5 -66.20 14.86 -22.66
CA GLY A 5 -65.00 15.29 -23.40
C GLY A 5 -63.98 15.98 -22.49
N LEU A 6 -62.71 15.66 -22.72
CA LEU A 6 -61.53 15.89 -21.90
C LEU A 6 -61.08 17.36 -21.72
N LYS A 7 -60.59 17.62 -20.50
CA LYS A 7 -59.36 18.34 -20.07
C LYS A 7 -58.87 19.58 -20.85
N HIS A 8 -58.80 20.69 -20.11
CA HIS A 8 -57.59 21.51 -20.01
C HIS A 8 -57.51 22.12 -18.59
N ILE A 9 -56.53 21.70 -17.79
CA ILE A 9 -56.24 22.29 -16.48
C ILE A 9 -55.03 23.20 -16.66
N THR A 10 -55.25 24.51 -16.58
CA THR A 10 -54.18 25.50 -16.56
C THR A 10 -53.89 25.82 -15.10
N TYR A 11 -52.77 25.31 -14.58
CA TYR A 11 -52.30 25.66 -13.24
C TYR A 11 -51.64 27.04 -13.28
N ASN A 12 -52.28 28.05 -12.71
CA ASN A 12 -51.61 29.30 -12.36
C ASN A 12 -50.76 29.05 -11.11
N LEU A 13 -49.44 28.90 -11.30
CA LEU A 13 -48.46 28.91 -10.22
C LEU A 13 -48.39 30.33 -9.64
N LYS A 14 -49.19 30.59 -8.59
CA LYS A 14 -48.88 31.65 -7.63
C LYS A 14 -47.81 31.09 -6.70
N LEU A 15 -46.58 31.55 -6.87
CA LEU A 15 -45.53 31.43 -5.86
C LEU A 15 -46.06 32.11 -4.59
N SER A 16 -46.43 31.28 -3.61
CA SER A 16 -46.77 31.71 -2.27
C SER A 16 -45.50 32.24 -1.64
N ASP A 17 -45.47 33.56 -1.51
CA ASP A 17 -44.50 34.35 -0.78
C ASP A 17 -44.57 33.95 0.70
N SER A 18 -43.96 32.81 1.05
CA SER A 18 -43.68 32.47 2.44
C SER A 18 -42.50 33.32 2.87
N GLY A 19 -42.81 34.59 3.13
CA GLY A 19 -41.93 35.54 3.76
C GLY A 19 -41.44 34.96 5.09
N PHE A 20 -40.19 34.54 5.10
CA PHE A 20 -39.44 34.39 6.33
C PHE A 20 -39.04 35.81 6.75
N THR A 21 -39.94 36.49 7.45
CA THR A 21 -39.64 37.76 8.11
C THR A 21 -38.73 37.45 9.29
N PHE A 22 -37.43 37.68 9.11
CA PHE A 22 -36.54 37.91 10.24
C PHE A 22 -37.03 39.17 10.97
N GLN A 23 -37.78 38.96 12.04
CA GLN A 23 -38.20 40.01 12.94
C GLN A 23 -36.98 40.46 13.74
N ASP A 24 -36.34 41.50 13.21
CA ASP A 24 -35.26 42.24 13.82
C ASP A 24 -35.61 42.61 15.27
N SER A 25 -34.84 42.03 16.19
CA SER A 25 -34.85 42.39 17.60
C SER A 25 -33.54 43.11 17.91
N ARG A 26 -33.44 44.36 17.43
CA ARG A 26 -32.54 45.41 17.94
C ARG A 26 -31.10 44.94 18.17
N PHE A 27 -30.39 44.58 17.11
CA PHE A 27 -28.92 44.58 17.20
C PHE A 27 -28.40 46.01 17.02
N ARG A 28 -28.39 46.79 18.11
CA ARG A 28 -27.65 48.06 18.17
C ARG A 28 -26.16 47.72 18.08
N ILE A 29 -25.59 47.84 16.89
CA ILE A 29 -24.14 47.83 16.69
C ILE A 29 -23.58 49.07 17.40
N HIS A 30 -23.18 48.93 18.67
CA HIS A 30 -22.05 49.71 19.15
C HIS A 30 -20.87 49.30 18.27
N GLU A 31 -20.11 50.26 17.73
CA GLU A 31 -18.94 50.01 16.87
C GLU A 31 -17.91 49.03 17.48
N ARG A 32 -18.01 48.77 18.78
CA ARG A 32 -17.22 47.79 19.54
C ARG A 32 -17.70 46.33 19.42
N GLY A 33 -18.95 46.07 19.01
CA GLY A 33 -19.55 44.73 18.94
C GLY A 33 -19.27 43.97 17.64
N ALA A 34 -19.20 44.67 16.51
CA ALA A 34 -18.84 44.07 15.21
C ALA A 34 -17.37 43.60 15.18
N ALA A 35 -16.49 44.35 15.86
CA ALA A 35 -15.08 43.97 16.01
C ALA A 35 -14.91 42.67 16.81
N LEU A 36 -15.76 42.44 17.83
CA LEU A 36 -15.71 41.25 18.68
C LEU A 36 -16.19 39.99 17.95
N LEU A 37 -17.15 40.13 17.03
CA LEU A 37 -17.56 39.04 16.14
C LEU A 37 -16.44 38.68 15.15
N ALA A 38 -15.79 39.68 14.56
CA ALA A 38 -14.71 39.45 13.60
C ALA A 38 -13.49 38.76 14.26
N THR A 39 -13.11 39.16 15.48
CA THR A 39 -11.99 38.53 16.20
C THR A 39 -12.30 37.12 16.66
N THR A 40 -13.52 36.85 17.14
CA THR A 40 -13.93 35.48 17.52
C THR A 40 -13.96 34.54 16.32
N LEU A 41 -14.47 34.99 15.16
CA LEU A 41 -14.41 34.23 13.92
C LEU A 41 -12.98 33.96 13.47
N ALA A 42 -12.08 34.94 13.54
CA ALA A 42 -10.67 34.75 13.19
C ALA A 42 -9.99 33.70 14.08
N VAL A 43 -10.22 33.75 15.41
CA VAL A 43 -9.67 32.77 16.35
C VAL A 43 -10.22 31.37 16.08
N ILE A 44 -11.52 31.22 15.81
CA ILE A 44 -12.13 29.93 15.48
C ILE A 44 -11.51 29.35 14.21
N ILE A 45 -11.31 30.16 13.16
CA ILE A 45 -10.69 29.71 11.90
C ILE A 45 -9.26 29.21 12.13
N ILE A 46 -8.47 29.93 12.94
CA ILE A 46 -7.10 29.52 13.26
C ILE A 46 -7.09 28.18 14.02
N LEU A 47 -7.96 28.02 15.02
CA LEU A 47 -8.08 26.76 15.77
C LEU A 47 -8.51 25.59 14.88
N LEU A 48 -9.45 25.83 13.95
CA LEU A 48 -9.90 24.85 12.97
C LEU A 48 -8.76 24.42 12.04
N ALA A 49 -7.96 25.39 11.56
CA ALA A 49 -6.80 25.10 10.72
C ALA A 49 -5.78 24.22 11.47
N MET A 50 -5.46 24.53 12.72
CA MET A 50 -4.55 23.72 13.53
C MET A 50 -5.08 22.30 13.76
N GLY A 51 -6.38 22.16 14.05
CA GLY A 51 -7.01 20.85 14.24
C GLY A 51 -6.97 19.97 12.98
N LEU A 52 -7.21 20.56 11.80
CA LEU A 52 -7.15 19.84 10.53
C LEU A 52 -5.72 19.42 10.14
N SER A 53 -4.72 20.23 10.47
CA SER A 53 -3.30 19.87 10.24
C SER A 53 -2.84 18.69 11.11
N MET A 54 -3.28 18.61 12.37
CA MET A 54 -2.90 17.51 13.26
C MET A 54 -3.58 16.19 12.87
N THR A 55 -4.88 16.25 12.54
CA THR A 55 -5.66 15.07 12.13
C THR A 55 -5.17 14.48 10.82
N SER A 56 -4.82 15.31 9.84
CA SER A 56 -4.23 14.82 8.59
C SER A 56 -2.90 14.11 8.82
N SER A 57 -1.99 14.70 9.60
CA SER A 57 -0.67 14.11 9.88
C SER A 57 -0.76 12.74 10.55
N GLY A 58 -1.63 12.57 11.54
CA GLY A 58 -1.80 11.28 12.24
C GLY A 58 -2.30 10.15 11.35
N LEU A 59 -3.18 10.43 10.38
CA LEU A 59 -3.64 9.43 9.42
C LEU A 59 -2.52 8.99 8.47
N PHE A 60 -1.69 9.93 8.00
CA PHE A 60 -0.55 9.61 7.15
C PHE A 60 0.51 8.78 7.89
N GLU A 61 0.82 9.13 9.13
CA GLU A 61 1.76 8.38 9.97
C GLU A 61 1.30 6.93 10.20
N GLY A 62 0.01 6.73 10.48
CA GLY A 62 -0.56 5.39 10.68
C GLY A 62 -0.44 4.50 9.43
N LEU A 63 -0.79 5.05 8.26
CA LEU A 63 -0.67 4.32 6.99
C LEU A 63 0.79 4.02 6.65
N MET A 64 1.69 4.98 6.87
CA MET A 64 3.13 4.81 6.63
C MET A 64 3.73 3.74 7.55
N SER A 65 3.36 3.73 8.84
CA SER A 65 3.82 2.73 9.79
C SER A 65 3.39 1.31 9.38
N GLN A 66 2.15 1.14 8.93
CA GLN A 66 1.67 -0.16 8.47
C GLN A 66 2.42 -0.62 7.21
N ALA A 67 2.57 0.26 6.22
CA ALA A 67 3.31 -0.06 4.99
C ALA A 67 4.77 -0.43 5.29
N GLN A 68 5.41 0.27 6.24
CA GLN A 68 6.76 -0.04 6.67
C GLN A 68 6.84 -1.38 7.40
N SER A 69 5.85 -1.72 8.24
CA SER A 69 5.77 -3.03 8.90
C SER A 69 5.63 -4.14 7.88
N ASP A 70 4.68 -3.99 6.94
CA ASP A 70 4.43 -4.99 5.89
C ASP A 70 5.70 -5.19 5.01
N SER A 71 6.42 -4.10 4.72
CA SER A 71 7.68 -4.15 3.98
C SER A 71 8.80 -4.88 4.73
N ARG A 72 8.93 -4.66 6.04
CA ARG A 72 9.93 -5.38 6.87
C ARG A 72 9.64 -6.87 6.94
N GLU A 73 8.37 -7.24 7.05
CA GLU A 73 7.96 -8.64 7.10
C GLU A 73 8.17 -9.35 5.76
N ALA A 74 7.81 -8.70 4.64
CA ALA A 74 8.11 -9.20 3.30
C ALA A 74 9.62 -9.39 3.08
N PHE A 75 10.45 -8.46 3.55
CA PHE A 75 11.91 -8.60 3.47
C PHE A 75 12.44 -9.74 4.36
N ALA A 76 11.93 -9.89 5.57
CA ALA A 76 12.30 -11.00 6.45
C ALA A 76 11.94 -12.37 5.85
N ALA A 77 10.79 -12.46 5.18
CA ALA A 77 10.38 -13.66 4.44
C ALA A 77 11.32 -13.96 3.28
N ALA A 78 11.70 -12.95 2.49
CA ALA A 78 12.68 -13.11 1.43
C ALA A 78 14.02 -13.63 1.96
N GLN A 79 14.53 -13.10 3.07
CA GLN A 79 15.74 -13.61 3.71
C GLN A 79 15.61 -15.06 4.17
N SER A 80 14.44 -15.44 4.69
CA SER A 80 14.17 -16.82 5.08
C SER A 80 14.22 -17.76 3.88
N GLY A 81 13.63 -17.36 2.75
CA GLY A 81 13.71 -18.13 1.51
C GLY A 81 15.13 -18.26 0.96
N VAL A 82 15.96 -17.22 1.08
CA VAL A 82 17.38 -17.31 0.75
C VAL A 82 18.08 -18.36 1.63
N LYS A 83 17.83 -18.36 2.94
CA LYS A 83 18.39 -19.35 3.86
C LYS A 83 17.92 -20.78 3.55
N ASP A 84 16.65 -20.96 3.17
CA ASP A 84 16.14 -22.27 2.74
C ASP A 84 16.84 -22.73 1.44
N ALA A 85 17.03 -21.83 0.48
CA ALA A 85 17.77 -22.11 -0.75
C ALA A 85 19.21 -22.53 -0.45
N TYR A 86 19.91 -21.82 0.43
CA TYR A 86 21.24 -22.20 0.90
C TYR A 86 21.26 -23.62 1.46
N LEU A 87 20.29 -23.99 2.30
CA LEU A 87 20.19 -25.34 2.86
C LEU A 87 19.96 -26.39 1.77
N ARG A 88 19.13 -26.10 0.77
CA ARG A 88 18.88 -27.02 -0.36
C ARG A 88 20.12 -27.20 -1.23
N ILE A 89 20.83 -26.11 -1.54
CA ILE A 89 22.09 -26.14 -2.31
C ILE A 89 23.18 -26.87 -1.52
N ALA A 90 23.26 -26.64 -0.21
CA ALA A 90 24.21 -27.35 0.66
C ALA A 90 23.95 -28.87 0.68
N ARG A 91 22.69 -29.29 0.65
CA ARG A 91 22.31 -30.72 0.56
C ARG A 91 22.51 -31.31 -0.83
N ASN A 92 22.20 -30.54 -1.87
CA ASN A 92 22.36 -30.93 -3.27
C ASN A 92 23.03 -29.78 -4.03
N LYS A 93 24.33 -29.91 -4.29
CA LYS A 93 25.14 -28.88 -4.98
C LYS A 93 24.69 -28.60 -6.43
N GLY A 94 23.90 -29.50 -7.00
CA GLY A 94 23.29 -29.36 -8.33
C GLY A 94 21.84 -28.88 -8.28
N PHE A 95 21.36 -28.38 -7.14
CA PHE A 95 19.98 -27.94 -7.00
C PHE A 95 19.70 -26.73 -7.89
N SER A 96 18.69 -26.85 -8.74
CA SER A 96 18.16 -25.79 -9.58
C SER A 96 16.64 -25.90 -9.58
N SER A 97 15.96 -24.76 -9.58
CA SER A 97 14.50 -24.68 -9.56
C SER A 97 14.02 -23.39 -10.22
N ALA A 98 13.08 -23.52 -11.16
CA ALA A 98 12.41 -22.39 -11.80
C ALA A 98 11.48 -21.60 -10.84
N GLY A 99 11.30 -22.06 -9.60
CA GLY A 99 10.43 -21.42 -8.62
C GLY A 99 9.78 -22.43 -7.68
N TYR A 100 9.96 -22.27 -6.38
CA TYR A 100 9.17 -22.94 -5.35
C TYR A 100 8.68 -21.94 -4.31
N TYR A 101 7.64 -22.32 -3.58
CA TYR A 101 6.94 -21.44 -2.65
C TYR A 101 7.11 -21.90 -1.20
N ILE A 102 7.21 -20.93 -0.29
CA ILE A 102 7.19 -21.14 1.17
C ILE A 102 6.18 -20.14 1.76
N PRO A 103 5.00 -20.59 2.25
CA PRO A 103 4.47 -21.96 2.24
C PRO A 103 4.27 -22.51 0.82
N SER A 104 4.16 -23.84 0.67
CA SER A 104 4.11 -24.52 -0.64
C SER A 104 2.91 -24.15 -1.53
N ASP A 105 1.92 -23.46 -0.98
CA ASP A 105 0.74 -23.03 -1.71
C ASP A 105 0.99 -21.70 -2.44
N PRO A 106 1.01 -21.70 -3.78
CA PRO A 106 1.27 -20.51 -4.58
C PRO A 106 0.18 -19.44 -4.47
N SER A 107 -1.04 -19.80 -4.04
CA SER A 107 -2.13 -18.84 -3.90
C SER A 107 -1.82 -17.77 -2.84
N ASN A 108 -1.00 -18.11 -1.85
CA ASN A 108 -0.56 -17.18 -0.80
C ASN A 108 0.41 -16.11 -1.31
N CYS A 109 1.06 -16.32 -2.47
CA CYS A 109 2.02 -15.39 -3.08
C CYS A 109 1.35 -14.38 -4.03
N THR A 110 0.02 -14.28 -4.00
CA THR A 110 -0.72 -13.30 -4.79
C THR A 110 -0.77 -11.95 -4.10
N LEU A 111 -0.76 -10.88 -4.90
CA LEU A 111 -1.01 -9.53 -4.39
C LEU A 111 -2.43 -9.46 -3.82
N ASN A 112 -2.59 -8.70 -2.73
CA ASN A 112 -3.79 -8.62 -1.89
C ASN A 112 -4.06 -9.83 -0.98
N SER A 113 -3.20 -10.84 -0.97
CA SER A 113 -3.24 -11.92 0.03
C SER A 113 -2.83 -11.37 1.40
N SER A 114 -3.59 -11.70 2.45
CA SER A 114 -3.20 -11.40 3.83
C SER A 114 -2.09 -12.34 4.36
N SER A 115 -1.77 -13.39 3.61
CA SER A 115 -0.78 -14.39 4.00
C SER A 115 0.61 -14.01 3.51
N LEU A 116 1.62 -14.20 4.37
CA LEU A 116 3.02 -14.08 4.01
C LEU A 116 3.43 -15.26 3.10
N CYS A 117 4.08 -14.96 2.00
CA CYS A 117 4.56 -15.99 1.09
C CYS A 117 5.90 -15.61 0.47
N THR A 118 6.73 -16.63 0.24
CA THR A 118 8.07 -16.48 -0.34
C THR A 118 8.17 -17.32 -1.59
N LYS A 119 8.57 -16.72 -2.71
CA LYS A 119 8.92 -17.42 -3.94
C LYS A 119 10.44 -17.44 -4.08
N VAL A 120 11.01 -18.62 -4.28
CA VAL A 120 12.45 -18.83 -4.41
C VAL A 120 12.75 -19.44 -5.77
N ILE A 121 13.62 -18.79 -6.54
CA ILE A 121 14.15 -19.27 -7.81
C ILE A 121 15.65 -19.52 -7.60
N VAL A 122 16.13 -20.67 -8.06
CA VAL A 122 17.55 -21.04 -7.99
C VAL A 122 17.99 -21.43 -9.39
N GLU A 123 18.88 -20.67 -9.97
CA GLU A 123 19.46 -20.91 -11.28
C GLU A 123 20.91 -21.33 -11.14
N LYS A 124 21.27 -22.43 -11.81
CA LYS A 124 22.60 -23.02 -11.74
C LYS A 124 23.34 -22.73 -13.03
N ASP A 125 24.52 -22.13 -12.93
CA ASP A 125 25.40 -21.82 -14.08
C ASP A 125 24.70 -20.99 -15.20
N THR A 126 23.52 -20.43 -14.91
CA THR A 126 22.70 -19.62 -15.82
C THR A 126 22.12 -18.43 -15.06
N ALA A 127 22.06 -17.28 -15.72
CA ALA A 127 21.53 -16.03 -15.18
C ALA A 127 20.32 -15.55 -15.97
N ALA A 128 19.34 -16.42 -16.20
CA ALA A 128 18.15 -16.07 -16.97
C ALA A 128 17.27 -15.06 -16.23
N SER A 129 17.20 -15.17 -14.90
CA SER A 129 16.39 -14.28 -14.07
C SER A 129 17.21 -13.18 -13.37
N CYS A 130 18.54 -13.29 -13.37
CA CYS A 130 19.45 -12.48 -12.56
C CYS A 130 19.80 -11.17 -13.24
N SER A 131 20.12 -10.14 -12.45
CA SER A 131 20.48 -8.82 -12.99
C SER A 131 21.89 -8.78 -13.58
N GLN A 132 22.75 -9.73 -13.20
CA GLN A 132 24.12 -9.85 -13.69
C GLN A 132 24.38 -11.21 -14.33
N SER A 133 25.22 -11.22 -15.36
CA SER A 133 25.72 -12.46 -15.96
C SER A 133 26.59 -13.23 -14.96
N ILE A 134 26.32 -14.53 -14.82
CA ILE A 134 27.13 -15.43 -13.99
C ILE A 134 27.98 -16.36 -14.86
N SER A 135 29.09 -16.84 -14.30
CA SER A 135 30.01 -17.79 -14.94
C SER A 135 29.80 -19.22 -14.44
N ALA A 136 30.42 -20.20 -15.10
CA ALA A 136 30.41 -21.58 -14.62
C ALA A 136 30.98 -21.69 -13.19
N GLY A 137 30.30 -22.44 -12.33
CA GLY A 137 30.56 -22.55 -10.89
C GLY A 137 29.83 -21.49 -10.05
N GLN A 138 29.05 -20.61 -10.68
CA GLN A 138 28.21 -19.64 -9.97
C GLN A 138 26.74 -20.01 -10.10
N ASP A 139 26.04 -19.93 -8.98
CA ASP A 139 24.60 -20.13 -8.89
C ASP A 139 23.97 -18.79 -8.51
N CYS A 140 22.81 -18.49 -9.09
CA CYS A 140 22.06 -17.29 -8.80
C CYS A 140 20.74 -17.61 -8.13
N LEU A 141 20.44 -16.89 -7.06
CA LEU A 141 19.24 -17.04 -6.26
C LEU A 141 18.43 -15.76 -6.35
N ILE A 142 17.15 -15.90 -6.64
CA ILE A 142 16.21 -14.78 -6.63
C ILE A 142 15.05 -15.16 -5.74
N VAL A 143 14.87 -14.38 -4.69
CA VAL A 143 13.89 -14.68 -3.65
C VAL A 143 13.01 -13.48 -3.43
N ALA A 144 11.71 -13.65 -3.68
CA ALA A 144 10.71 -12.62 -3.46
C ALA A 144 9.85 -12.99 -2.25
N GLY A 145 9.78 -12.11 -1.26
CA GLY A 145 8.81 -12.18 -0.17
C GLY A 145 7.66 -11.23 -0.46
N THR A 146 6.42 -11.73 -0.36
CA THR A 146 5.20 -10.98 -0.62
C THR A 146 4.29 -11.02 0.60
N LEU A 147 3.78 -9.85 0.99
CA LEU A 147 2.74 -9.68 1.99
C LEU A 147 1.80 -8.56 1.54
N LYS A 148 0.51 -8.88 1.39
CA LYS A 148 -0.51 -7.96 0.87
C LYS A 148 -0.10 -7.39 -0.49
N ASN A 149 0.17 -6.09 -0.54
CA ASN A 149 0.57 -5.35 -1.74
C ASN A 149 2.04 -4.96 -1.74
N THR A 150 2.83 -5.53 -0.84
CA THR A 150 4.26 -5.29 -0.72
C THR A 150 5.03 -6.54 -1.11
N THR A 151 5.93 -6.39 -2.08
CA THR A 151 6.88 -7.44 -2.46
C THR A 151 8.29 -6.88 -2.33
N ARG A 152 9.18 -7.67 -1.73
CA ARG A 152 10.61 -7.35 -1.60
C ARG A 152 11.40 -8.51 -2.17
N THR A 153 12.37 -8.21 -3.03
CA THR A 153 13.13 -9.25 -3.74
C THR A 153 14.61 -9.14 -3.41
N ILE A 154 15.23 -10.27 -3.12
CA ILE A 154 16.65 -10.38 -2.85
C ILE A 154 17.27 -11.22 -3.95
N GLU A 155 18.34 -10.70 -4.51
CA GLU A 155 19.21 -11.39 -5.45
C GLU A 155 20.53 -11.73 -4.74
N VAL A 156 20.94 -13.00 -4.85
CA VAL A 156 22.20 -13.48 -4.28
C VAL A 156 22.94 -14.30 -5.33
N ILE A 157 24.21 -13.96 -5.56
CA ILE A 157 25.10 -14.75 -6.42
C ILE A 157 26.07 -15.51 -5.53
N LEU A 158 26.10 -16.82 -5.71
CA LEU A 158 26.94 -17.74 -4.96
C LEU A 158 27.97 -18.35 -5.89
N ASN A 159 29.14 -18.64 -5.34
CA ASN A 159 30.09 -19.56 -5.93
C ASN A 159 30.00 -20.88 -5.17
N VAL A 160 29.61 -21.95 -5.88
CA VAL A 160 29.39 -23.27 -5.32
C VAL A 160 30.46 -24.19 -5.85
N ASN A 161 31.47 -24.46 -5.02
CA ASN A 161 32.53 -25.36 -5.41
C ASN A 161 32.06 -26.82 -5.27
N THR A 162 31.94 -27.50 -6.40
CA THR A 162 31.42 -28.87 -6.51
C THR A 162 32.30 -29.89 -5.80
N THR A 163 33.62 -29.65 -5.72
CA THR A 163 34.61 -30.56 -5.13
C THR A 163 34.60 -30.51 -3.60
N ASN A 164 34.66 -29.32 -2.99
CA ASN A 164 34.74 -29.17 -1.53
C ASN A 164 33.38 -28.86 -0.87
N GLY A 165 32.35 -28.52 -1.66
CA GLY A 165 31.04 -28.15 -1.13
C GLY A 165 31.01 -26.80 -0.42
N LYS A 166 32.08 -26.01 -0.53
CA LYS A 166 32.13 -24.67 0.01
C LYS A 166 31.24 -23.77 -0.83
N ILE A 167 30.33 -23.09 -0.16
CA ILE A 167 29.50 -22.03 -0.72
C ILE A 167 30.11 -20.71 -0.27
N SER A 168 30.42 -19.83 -1.21
CA SER A 168 30.88 -18.47 -0.92
C SER A 168 29.99 -17.46 -1.62
N GLU A 169 29.51 -16.49 -0.87
CA GLU A 169 28.72 -15.39 -1.41
C GLU A 169 29.60 -14.43 -2.21
N VAL A 170 29.12 -14.06 -3.41
CA VAL A 170 29.78 -13.10 -4.30
C VAL A 170 29.03 -11.78 -4.27
N LEU A 171 27.70 -11.83 -4.29
CA LEU A 171 26.82 -10.67 -4.29
C LEU A 171 25.62 -10.94 -3.41
N TRP A 172 25.23 -9.94 -2.63
CA TRP A 172 23.94 -9.86 -1.96
C TRP A 172 23.33 -8.49 -2.23
N LYS A 173 22.16 -8.46 -2.85
CA LYS A 173 21.49 -7.21 -3.20
C LYS A 173 19.98 -7.34 -3.04
N GLU A 174 19.35 -6.30 -2.54
CA GLU A 174 17.90 -6.12 -2.64
C GLU A 174 17.57 -5.36 -3.93
N ILE A 175 16.60 -5.87 -4.70
CA ILE A 175 16.15 -5.31 -5.99
C ILE A 175 14.71 -4.80 -5.91
#